data_AF-A0A3E2HIW7-F1
#
_entry.id   AF-A0A3E2HIW7-F1
#
_cell.length_a   1.000
_cell.length_b   1.000
_cell.length_c   1.000
_cell.angle_alpha   90.00
_cell.angle_beta   90.00
_cell.angle_gamma   90.00
#
_symmetry.space_group_name_H-M   'P 1'
#
loop_
_entity.id
_entity.type
_entity.pdbx_description
1 polymer ?
#
loop_
_entity_poly.entity_id
_entity_poly.type
_entity_poly.pdbx_seq_one_letter_code
_entity_poly.pdbx_strand_id
1 'polypeptide(L)'
;MTSPASTIECDVVVVGSGNAGFSAAVSAAQSGARRVLLVEKSPEEWAGGNSFFTAGAMRTVHSGLQDLLPLVNNVDAATAQLIDLAPYTREDFLSDMDRVTHGRYHRELGRTLVEESNNTVKWLARNGVRFQLSFNRQAYKVDGRFKFWGGLTLKTEDGGRGLIEDHKNAARRHGVTIFYQTAAEKLILDEQTGTFKSLLADRAGNKIMIHAKAIILAAGGFEANPRMRAQYLGPGWDLAHVRGTPYNTGECLEMAIRDIAAKQAGQWSGCHSVAWDANSPANSGDRVISNEFTKSGYPLGITINNQGERFFDEGSDIRNYTYAKFGRAILAQPQGVAFQIWDSKGIPWLREEEYRDEIVEKIHANSIEELAQKCTEKGLLNPATMVETVKDYNQAVYNYQKENSDLKWDPAIKDRLSTQSSKKSLKVPKSNWALPVDQGPYMAVKVGCGVTFTFGGLAVDSKTSGVISNLTGEVIPGVFCAGEMVGGLFYENYPGGSGLTSGAVFGRKAGIRAAAMVEKDRNSSHGAGPSPRL
;
A
#
# COMPACT_ATOMS: atom_id res chain seq x y z
N MET A 1 -39.03 3.65 -7.49
CA MET A 1 -37.81 4.28 -6.96
C MET A 1 -38.24 5.46 -6.11
N THR A 2 -37.91 5.47 -4.83
CA THR A 2 -38.16 6.61 -3.94
C THR A 2 -37.36 7.80 -4.45
N SER A 3 -38.01 8.94 -4.69
CA SER A 3 -37.33 10.20 -5.00
C SER A 3 -36.27 10.52 -3.93
N PRO A 4 -35.10 11.06 -4.30
CA PRO A 4 -34.09 11.43 -3.32
C PRO A 4 -34.68 12.43 -2.31
N ALA A 5 -34.35 12.24 -1.04
CA ALA A 5 -34.83 13.06 0.07
C ALA A 5 -34.31 14.51 0.02
N SER A 6 -33.16 14.73 -0.62
CA SER A 6 -32.59 16.07 -0.82
C SER A 6 -31.60 16.12 -1.99
N THR A 7 -31.40 17.31 -2.54
CA THR A 7 -30.46 17.60 -3.63
C THR A 7 -29.32 18.51 -3.14
N ILE A 8 -28.09 18.21 -3.53
CA ILE A 8 -26.87 18.94 -3.20
C ILE A 8 -26.20 19.40 -4.50
N GLU A 9 -25.74 20.65 -4.53
CA GLU A 9 -25.05 21.25 -5.67
C GLU A 9 -23.59 21.56 -5.32
N CYS A 10 -22.65 21.03 -6.08
CA CYS A 10 -21.23 21.34 -5.96
C CYS A 10 -20.56 21.46 -7.33
N ASP A 11 -19.31 21.95 -7.37
CA ASP A 11 -18.55 22.01 -8.61
C ASP A 11 -17.90 20.64 -8.90
N VAL A 12 -17.28 20.05 -7.87
CA VAL A 12 -16.59 18.76 -7.93
C VAL A 12 -17.00 17.90 -6.75
N VAL A 13 -17.38 16.64 -7.03
CA VAL A 13 -17.57 15.62 -6.01
C VAL A 13 -16.42 14.61 -6.02
N VAL A 14 -15.88 14.28 -4.85
CA VAL A 14 -14.81 13.30 -4.65
C VAL A 14 -15.34 12.14 -3.82
N VAL A 15 -15.16 10.91 -4.27
CA VAL A 15 -15.64 9.71 -3.57
C VAL A 15 -14.46 8.99 -2.90
N GLY A 16 -14.45 8.98 -1.57
CA GLY A 16 -13.42 8.35 -0.73
C GLY A 16 -12.48 9.36 -0.05
N SER A 17 -12.22 9.14 1.24
CA SER A 17 -11.36 10.00 2.08
C SER A 17 -9.92 9.49 2.27
N GLY A 18 -9.42 8.66 1.35
CA GLY A 18 -8.01 8.22 1.38
C GLY A 18 -7.03 9.33 0.99
N ASN A 19 -5.73 9.01 1.00
CA ASN A 19 -4.66 9.91 0.53
C ASN A 19 -4.94 10.45 -0.89
N ALA A 20 -5.48 9.62 -1.78
CA ALA A 20 -5.85 10.04 -3.14
C ALA A 20 -7.03 11.02 -3.15
N GLY A 21 -8.08 10.73 -2.39
CA GLY A 21 -9.28 11.56 -2.32
C GLY A 21 -9.02 12.93 -1.71
N PHE A 22 -8.28 12.99 -0.59
CA PHE A 22 -7.88 14.27 -0.02
C PHE A 22 -6.95 15.07 -0.95
N SER A 23 -5.98 14.41 -1.59
CA SER A 23 -5.12 15.06 -2.58
C SER A 23 -5.93 15.63 -3.74
N ALA A 24 -6.94 14.90 -4.21
CA ALA A 24 -7.84 15.36 -5.27
C ALA A 24 -8.70 16.55 -4.85
N ALA A 25 -9.32 16.49 -3.67
CA ALA A 25 -10.20 17.54 -3.18
C ALA A 25 -9.44 18.85 -2.95
N VAL A 26 -8.29 18.80 -2.28
CA VAL A 26 -7.44 19.98 -2.04
C VAL A 26 -6.92 20.55 -3.35
N SER A 27 -6.47 19.69 -4.27
CA SER A 27 -5.97 20.12 -5.57
C SER A 27 -7.07 20.78 -6.43
N ALA A 28 -8.30 20.26 -6.39
CA ALA A 28 -9.44 20.86 -7.08
C ALA A 28 -9.75 22.26 -6.53
N ALA A 29 -9.79 22.40 -5.20
CA ALA A 29 -10.04 23.68 -4.54
C ALA A 29 -8.95 24.73 -4.90
N GLN A 30 -7.68 24.32 -4.86
CA GLN A 30 -6.55 25.17 -5.26
C GLN A 30 -6.57 25.56 -6.75
N SER A 31 -7.26 24.78 -7.58
CA SER A 31 -7.32 24.97 -9.03
C SER A 31 -8.59 25.66 -9.50
N GLY A 32 -9.35 26.30 -8.60
CA GLY A 32 -10.49 27.17 -8.96
C GLY A 32 -11.88 26.57 -8.74
N ALA A 33 -11.99 25.30 -8.30
CA ALA A 33 -13.28 24.76 -7.85
C ALA A 33 -13.68 25.43 -6.54
N ARG A 34 -14.86 26.07 -6.49
CA ARG A 34 -15.34 26.84 -5.33
C ARG A 34 -16.08 25.97 -4.33
N ARG A 35 -16.79 24.95 -4.81
CA ARG A 35 -17.56 24.01 -3.98
C ARG A 35 -17.08 22.60 -4.24
N VAL A 36 -16.19 22.11 -3.37
CA VAL A 36 -15.70 20.74 -3.43
C VAL A 36 -16.34 19.93 -2.30
N LEU A 37 -17.04 18.85 -2.68
CA LEU A 37 -17.65 17.92 -1.74
C LEU A 37 -16.90 16.58 -1.77
N LEU A 38 -16.37 16.15 -0.64
CA LEU A 38 -15.83 14.81 -0.45
C LEU A 38 -16.87 13.96 0.28
N VAL A 39 -17.22 12.80 -0.28
CA VAL A 39 -18.10 11.82 0.37
C VAL A 39 -17.30 10.59 0.83
N GLU A 40 -17.57 10.14 2.04
CA GLU A 40 -16.93 8.99 2.66
C GLU A 40 -18.01 8.08 3.26
N LYS A 41 -18.01 6.81 2.89
CA LYS A 41 -19.05 5.88 3.34
C LYS A 41 -18.86 5.43 4.79
N SER A 42 -17.62 5.45 5.28
CA SER A 42 -17.33 5.14 6.67
C SER A 42 -17.73 6.28 7.61
N PRO A 43 -17.95 5.98 8.90
CA PRO A 43 -17.99 6.99 9.95
C PRO A 43 -16.72 7.85 10.00
N GLU A 44 -16.79 9.04 10.60
CA GLU A 44 -15.64 9.97 10.67
C GLU A 44 -14.42 9.31 11.33
N GLU A 45 -14.65 8.52 12.38
CA GLU A 45 -13.60 7.82 13.10
C GLU A 45 -12.90 6.77 12.24
N TRP A 46 -13.44 6.37 11.09
CA TRP A 46 -12.83 5.43 10.13
C TRP A 46 -12.34 6.09 8.84
N ALA A 47 -12.44 7.42 8.74
CA ALA A 47 -11.93 8.18 7.61
C ALA A 47 -10.43 7.96 7.38
N GLY A 48 -10.00 8.12 6.12
CA GLY A 48 -8.64 7.84 5.67
C GLY A 48 -8.46 6.52 4.93
N GLY A 49 -9.44 5.61 5.03
CA GLY A 49 -9.36 4.27 4.44
C GLY A 49 -8.06 3.54 4.78
N ASN A 50 -7.49 2.81 3.83
CA ASN A 50 -6.18 2.14 4.04
C ASN A 50 -5.01 3.09 4.21
N SER A 51 -5.14 4.35 3.79
CA SER A 51 -4.08 5.34 4.00
C SER A 51 -3.87 5.64 5.48
N PHE A 52 -4.81 5.31 6.37
CA PHE A 52 -4.65 5.40 7.82
C PHE A 52 -3.72 4.32 8.39
N PHE A 53 -3.72 3.12 7.83
CA PHE A 53 -3.04 1.92 8.35
C PHE A 53 -1.61 1.72 7.82
N THR A 54 -1.13 2.66 7.01
CA THR A 54 0.21 2.62 6.44
C THR A 54 1.28 3.06 7.44
N ALA A 55 2.51 2.60 7.20
CA ALA A 55 3.72 3.11 7.82
C ALA A 55 4.08 4.55 7.41
N GLY A 56 3.39 5.12 6.41
CA GLY A 56 3.63 6.47 5.89
C GLY A 56 4.70 6.57 4.84
N ALA A 57 5.30 5.45 4.41
CA ALA A 57 6.43 5.48 3.49
C ALA A 57 6.03 5.98 2.10
N MET A 58 6.73 6.99 1.57
CA MET A 58 6.47 7.59 0.26
C MET A 58 7.73 7.53 -0.60
N ARG A 59 7.68 6.73 -1.67
CA ARG A 59 8.77 6.63 -2.65
C ARG A 59 8.71 7.81 -3.61
N THR A 60 9.82 8.52 -3.79
CA THR A 60 9.89 9.66 -4.70
C THR A 60 11.27 9.79 -5.31
N VAL A 61 11.32 10.27 -6.55
CA VAL A 61 12.58 10.74 -7.15
C VAL A 61 13.12 11.89 -6.28
N HIS A 62 14.44 11.96 -6.10
CA HIS A 62 15.11 13.06 -5.41
C HIS A 62 16.58 13.19 -5.82
N SER A 63 17.12 14.41 -5.74
CA SER A 63 18.53 14.70 -6.07
C SER A 63 19.52 14.41 -4.93
N GLY A 64 19.09 13.70 -3.89
CA GLY A 64 19.89 13.32 -2.73
C GLY A 64 19.46 14.07 -1.48
N LEU A 65 20.30 14.05 -0.42
CA LEU A 65 19.94 14.57 0.89
C LEU A 65 19.44 16.03 0.86
N GLN A 66 20.12 16.90 0.12
CA GLN A 66 19.79 18.34 0.08
C GLN A 66 18.41 18.64 -0.51
N ASP A 67 17.88 17.77 -1.37
CA ASP A 67 16.52 17.90 -1.91
C ASP A 67 15.45 17.53 -0.86
N LEU A 68 15.79 16.65 0.09
CA LEU A 68 14.87 16.14 1.10
C LEU A 68 14.92 16.91 2.42
N LEU A 69 16.07 17.50 2.79
CA LEU A 69 16.23 18.24 4.05
C LEU A 69 15.15 19.31 4.28
N PRO A 70 14.73 20.11 3.27
CA PRO A 70 13.67 21.11 3.47
C PRO A 70 12.29 20.52 3.76
N LEU A 71 12.10 19.21 3.53
CA LEU A 71 10.80 18.54 3.67
C LEU A 71 10.65 17.83 5.02
N VAL A 72 11.75 17.53 5.70
CA VAL A 72 11.76 16.66 6.88
C VAL A 72 11.91 17.43 8.18
N ASN A 73 11.26 16.97 9.24
CA ASN A 73 11.26 17.63 10.55
C ASN A 73 12.09 16.91 11.62
N ASN A 74 12.80 15.83 11.27
CA ASN A 74 13.55 14.97 12.21
C ASN A 74 15.06 14.93 11.93
N VAL A 75 15.61 15.92 11.21
CA VAL A 75 17.03 16.00 10.88
C VAL A 75 17.54 17.41 11.21
N ASP A 76 18.39 17.51 12.21
CA ASP A 76 19.12 18.73 12.53
C ASP A 76 20.45 18.82 11.75
N ALA A 77 21.14 19.95 11.88
CA ALA A 77 22.39 20.21 11.15
C ALA A 77 23.50 19.20 11.50
N ALA A 78 23.57 18.74 12.75
CA ALA A 78 24.55 17.75 13.19
C ALA A 78 24.26 16.37 12.59
N THR A 79 23.00 15.93 12.64
CA THR A 79 22.55 14.65 12.10
C THR A 79 22.71 14.62 10.58
N ALA A 80 22.46 15.73 9.89
CA ALA A 80 22.65 15.83 8.44
C ALA A 80 24.09 15.49 8.00
N GLN A 81 25.10 15.84 8.80
CA GLN A 81 26.51 15.51 8.49
C GLN A 81 26.83 14.01 8.59
N LEU A 82 25.97 13.25 9.27
CA LEU A 82 26.10 11.81 9.49
C LEU A 82 25.33 10.97 8.46
N ILE A 83 24.67 11.58 7.48
CA ILE A 83 23.81 10.87 6.52
C ILE A 83 24.49 10.76 5.15
N ASP A 84 24.54 9.54 4.63
CA ASP A 84 24.93 9.25 3.25
C ASP A 84 23.68 8.87 2.46
N LEU A 85 23.16 9.82 1.67
CA LEU A 85 21.94 9.64 0.88
C LEU A 85 22.17 10.11 -0.55
N ALA A 86 22.47 9.15 -1.41
CA ALA A 86 22.65 9.34 -2.85
C ALA A 86 21.31 9.69 -3.55
N PRO A 87 21.36 10.32 -4.74
CA PRO A 87 20.16 10.53 -5.55
C PRO A 87 19.39 9.22 -5.80
N TYR A 88 18.06 9.32 -5.88
CA TYR A 88 17.20 8.26 -6.39
C TYR A 88 16.55 8.81 -7.65
N THR A 89 17.06 8.39 -8.80
CA THR A 89 16.77 8.98 -10.10
C THR A 89 15.46 8.44 -10.70
N ARG A 90 15.05 9.01 -11.85
CA ARG A 90 13.88 8.50 -12.58
C ARG A 90 14.17 7.09 -13.11
N GLU A 91 15.39 6.88 -13.57
CA GLU A 91 15.90 5.63 -14.09
C GLU A 91 15.90 4.55 -13.00
N ASP A 92 16.31 4.89 -11.77
CA ASP A 92 16.24 3.96 -10.63
C ASP A 92 14.80 3.55 -10.32
N PHE A 93 13.87 4.50 -10.31
CA PHE A 93 12.46 4.21 -10.02
C PHE A 93 11.78 3.42 -11.15
N LEU A 94 12.03 3.76 -12.41
CA LEU A 94 11.53 2.98 -13.54
C LEU A 94 12.12 1.57 -13.56
N SER A 95 13.42 1.42 -13.26
CA SER A 95 14.07 0.11 -13.14
C SER A 95 13.46 -0.74 -12.03
N ASP A 96 13.18 -0.14 -10.86
CA ASP A 96 12.47 -0.82 -9.77
C ASP A 96 11.05 -1.24 -10.18
N MET A 97 10.30 -0.36 -10.87
CA MET A 97 8.98 -0.70 -11.41
C MET A 97 9.06 -1.88 -12.38
N ASP A 98 10.00 -1.84 -13.32
CA ASP A 98 10.24 -2.91 -14.28
C ASP A 98 10.54 -4.24 -13.60
N ARG A 99 11.49 -4.22 -12.67
CA ARG A 99 11.98 -5.42 -12.00
C ARG A 99 10.89 -6.10 -11.17
N VAL A 100 10.14 -5.35 -10.37
CA VAL A 100 9.15 -5.96 -9.46
C VAL A 100 7.84 -6.30 -10.13
N THR A 101 7.51 -5.65 -11.25
CA THR A 101 6.29 -5.95 -12.02
C THR A 101 6.53 -6.85 -13.23
N HIS A 102 7.77 -7.33 -13.41
CA HIS A 102 8.20 -8.09 -14.59
C HIS A 102 7.89 -7.37 -15.90
N GLY A 103 8.05 -6.05 -15.90
CA GLY A 103 7.79 -5.17 -17.04
C GLY A 103 6.32 -5.05 -17.47
N ARG A 104 5.37 -5.56 -16.67
CA ARG A 104 3.94 -5.61 -17.01
C ARG A 104 3.19 -4.31 -16.71
N TYR A 105 3.74 -3.40 -15.90
CA TYR A 105 3.09 -2.12 -15.63
C TYR A 105 2.87 -1.30 -16.91
N HIS A 106 1.82 -0.48 -16.91
CA HIS A 106 1.52 0.42 -18.02
C HIS A 106 2.55 1.54 -18.09
N ARG A 107 3.35 1.56 -19.17
CA ARG A 107 4.54 2.42 -19.31
C ARG A 107 4.26 3.89 -19.09
N GLU A 108 3.22 4.44 -19.73
CA GLU A 108 2.89 5.86 -19.58
C GLU A 108 2.37 6.20 -18.17
N LEU A 109 1.69 5.27 -17.49
CA LEU A 109 1.23 5.51 -16.11
C LEU A 109 2.42 5.52 -15.16
N GLY A 110 3.35 4.56 -15.32
CA GLY A 110 4.57 4.54 -14.52
C GLY A 110 5.48 5.74 -14.81
N ARG A 111 5.57 6.19 -16.07
CA ARG A 111 6.31 7.40 -16.44
C ARG A 111 5.73 8.64 -15.75
N THR A 112 4.41 8.85 -15.85
CA THR A 112 3.72 9.94 -15.12
C THR A 112 3.97 9.86 -13.62
N LEU A 113 3.83 8.68 -13.01
CA LEU A 113 4.07 8.49 -11.57
C LEU A 113 5.47 8.94 -11.18
N VAL A 114 6.48 8.47 -11.90
CA VAL A 114 7.89 8.74 -11.60
C VAL A 114 8.22 10.21 -11.79
N GLU A 115 7.84 10.79 -12.94
CA GLU A 115 8.12 12.19 -13.28
C GLU A 115 7.44 13.18 -12.32
N GLU A 116 6.24 12.89 -11.84
CA GLU A 116 5.48 13.80 -10.97
C GLU A 116 5.67 13.56 -9.47
N SER A 117 6.38 12.48 -9.09
CA SER A 117 6.55 12.06 -7.69
C SER A 117 7.11 13.17 -6.78
N ASN A 118 8.28 13.74 -7.12
CA ASN A 118 8.97 14.73 -6.31
C ASN A 118 8.14 16.02 -6.15
N ASN A 119 7.62 16.52 -7.26
CA ASN A 119 6.78 17.72 -7.27
C ASN A 119 5.49 17.54 -6.48
N THR A 120 4.97 16.32 -6.41
CA THR A 120 3.79 15.98 -5.62
C THR A 120 4.11 15.87 -4.14
N VAL A 121 5.22 15.23 -3.76
CA VAL A 121 5.68 15.21 -2.36
C VAL A 121 5.93 16.63 -1.83
N LYS A 122 6.61 17.48 -2.60
CA LYS A 122 6.82 18.90 -2.26
C LYS A 122 5.49 19.68 -2.15
N TRP A 123 4.49 19.32 -2.95
CA TRP A 123 3.16 19.91 -2.85
C TRP A 123 2.41 19.45 -1.60
N LEU A 124 2.50 18.17 -1.23
CA LEU A 124 1.96 17.67 0.03
C LEU A 124 2.58 18.39 1.23
N ALA A 125 3.91 18.54 1.23
CA ALA A 125 4.63 19.26 2.29
C ALA A 125 4.16 20.71 2.43
N ARG A 126 4.01 21.44 1.31
CA ARG A 126 3.43 22.80 1.30
C ARG A 126 1.98 22.86 1.78
N ASN A 127 1.24 21.77 1.64
CA ASN A 127 -0.10 21.63 2.20
C ASN A 127 -0.10 21.16 3.65
N GLY A 128 1.06 21.06 4.30
CA GLY A 128 1.19 20.75 5.73
C GLY A 128 1.33 19.28 6.07
N VAL A 129 1.55 18.38 5.09
CA VAL A 129 1.94 17.00 5.37
C VAL A 129 3.35 16.97 5.93
N ARG A 130 3.51 16.43 7.14
CA ARG A 130 4.79 16.36 7.84
C ARG A 130 5.56 15.11 7.41
N PHE A 131 6.79 15.32 6.95
CA PHE A 131 7.66 14.23 6.53
C PHE A 131 8.86 14.06 7.48
N GLN A 132 9.41 12.85 7.45
CA GLN A 132 10.57 12.43 8.21
C GLN A 132 11.46 11.56 7.32
N LEU A 133 12.78 11.58 7.56
CA LEU A 133 13.64 10.51 7.06
C LEU A 133 13.38 9.22 7.85
N SER A 134 13.31 8.11 7.14
CA SER A 134 12.86 6.81 7.67
C SER A 134 13.97 6.01 8.36
N PHE A 135 14.67 6.61 9.34
CA PHE A 135 15.78 5.98 10.05
C PHE A 135 15.43 4.58 10.60
N ASN A 136 14.32 4.47 11.31
CA ASN A 136 13.95 3.24 12.04
C ASN A 136 13.57 2.04 11.14
N ARG A 137 13.40 2.27 9.82
CA ARG A 137 12.90 1.23 8.90
C ARG A 137 13.77 1.03 7.67
N GLN A 138 14.57 2.04 7.32
CA GLN A 138 15.25 2.15 6.03
C GLN A 138 16.66 2.72 6.15
N ALA A 139 17.21 2.83 7.37
CA ALA A 139 18.62 3.17 7.60
C ALA A 139 19.26 2.29 8.68
N TYR A 140 20.57 2.09 8.53
CA TYR A 140 21.45 1.37 9.45
C TYR A 140 22.66 2.26 9.65
N LYS A 141 23.23 2.21 10.85
CA LYS A 141 24.46 2.93 11.16
C LYS A 141 25.64 2.03 10.79
N VAL A 142 26.36 2.39 9.72
CA VAL A 142 27.54 1.69 9.22
C VAL A 142 28.73 2.63 9.32
N ASP A 143 29.78 2.24 10.04
CA ASP A 143 30.98 3.06 10.30
C ASP A 143 30.65 4.46 10.86
N GLY A 144 29.64 4.53 11.74
CA GLY A 144 29.21 5.78 12.36
C GLY A 144 28.27 6.65 11.53
N ARG A 145 28.00 6.29 10.25
CA ARG A 145 27.15 7.05 9.32
C ARG A 145 25.85 6.31 9.00
N PHE A 146 24.77 7.04 8.81
CA PHE A 146 23.49 6.48 8.40
C PHE A 146 23.46 6.26 6.89
N LYS A 147 23.31 4.99 6.49
CA LYS A 147 23.15 4.60 5.08
C LYS A 147 21.72 4.13 4.85
N PHE A 148 21.06 4.74 3.87
CA PHE A 148 19.70 4.37 3.46
C PHE A 148 19.73 3.34 2.32
N TRP A 149 18.73 2.46 2.24
CA TRP A 149 18.63 1.44 1.19
C TRP A 149 17.25 1.35 0.53
N GLY A 150 17.20 0.66 -0.61
CA GLY A 150 15.96 0.24 -1.26
C GLY A 150 15.08 1.38 -1.79
N GLY A 151 15.62 2.58 -2.00
CA GLY A 151 14.94 3.74 -2.61
C GLY A 151 13.74 4.28 -1.81
N LEU A 152 13.66 4.01 -0.51
CA LEU A 152 12.54 4.42 0.34
C LEU A 152 13.03 5.23 1.54
N THR A 153 13.38 6.48 1.31
CA THR A 153 14.04 7.36 2.30
C THR A 153 13.05 8.16 3.13
N LEU A 154 11.88 8.48 2.57
CA LEU A 154 10.89 9.39 3.14
C LEU A 154 9.68 8.64 3.72
N LYS A 155 9.21 9.09 4.88
CA LYS A 155 7.94 8.67 5.48
C LYS A 155 7.18 9.88 6.03
N THR A 156 5.89 9.74 6.28
CA THR A 156 5.11 10.72 7.03
C THR A 156 5.34 10.57 8.54
N GLU A 157 5.27 11.68 9.27
CA GLU A 157 5.23 11.66 10.73
C GLU A 157 3.99 10.88 11.21
N ASP A 158 4.15 10.04 12.23
CA ASP A 158 3.11 9.14 12.77
C ASP A 158 2.43 8.23 11.72
N GLY A 159 3.13 7.94 10.63
CA GLY A 159 2.65 7.06 9.57
C GLY A 159 1.33 7.53 8.96
N GLY A 160 0.42 6.59 8.71
CA GLY A 160 -0.89 6.88 8.12
C GLY A 160 -1.81 7.73 8.99
N ARG A 161 -1.69 7.61 10.32
CA ARG A 161 -2.48 8.42 11.25
C ARG A 161 -2.16 9.91 11.09
N GLY A 162 -0.87 10.26 11.14
CA GLY A 162 -0.43 11.64 10.95
C GLY A 162 -0.75 12.15 9.56
N LEU A 163 -0.56 11.32 8.51
CA LEU A 163 -0.92 11.66 7.14
C LEU A 163 -2.40 12.05 6.98
N ILE A 164 -3.32 11.27 7.55
CA ILE A 164 -4.75 11.55 7.44
C ILE A 164 -5.14 12.80 8.24
N GLU A 165 -4.54 13.02 9.39
CA GLU A 165 -4.77 14.25 10.16
C GLU A 165 -4.29 15.50 9.39
N ASP A 166 -3.09 15.45 8.81
CA ASP A 166 -2.54 16.55 8.01
C ASP A 166 -3.42 16.83 6.77
N HIS A 167 -3.93 15.78 6.13
CA HIS A 167 -4.89 15.90 5.02
C HIS A 167 -6.22 16.52 5.44
N LYS A 168 -6.81 16.09 6.57
CA LYS A 168 -8.03 16.71 7.11
C LYS A 168 -7.82 18.20 7.37
N ASN A 169 -6.66 18.57 7.91
CA ASN A 169 -6.31 19.96 8.17
C ASN A 169 -6.11 20.77 6.87
N ALA A 170 -5.49 20.19 5.85
CA ALA A 170 -5.39 20.80 4.53
C ALA A 170 -6.77 21.01 3.88
N ALA A 171 -7.63 19.99 3.93
CA ALA A 171 -8.99 20.05 3.40
C ALA A 171 -9.81 21.16 4.06
N ARG A 172 -9.76 21.27 5.40
CA ARG A 172 -10.41 22.36 6.15
C ARG A 172 -9.90 23.74 5.73
N ARG A 173 -8.58 23.93 5.60
CA ARG A 173 -7.99 25.21 5.17
C ARG A 173 -8.44 25.64 3.77
N HIS A 174 -8.69 24.69 2.88
CA HIS A 174 -9.14 24.96 1.52
C HIS A 174 -10.66 24.88 1.33
N GLY A 175 -11.45 24.84 2.43
CA GLY A 175 -12.90 24.89 2.36
C GLY A 175 -13.57 23.64 1.77
N VAL A 176 -12.90 22.50 1.78
CA VAL A 176 -13.49 21.22 1.33
C VAL A 176 -14.57 20.80 2.32
N THR A 177 -15.79 20.57 1.83
CA THR A 177 -16.88 20.01 2.62
C THR A 177 -16.77 18.49 2.62
N ILE A 178 -16.93 17.85 3.78
CA ILE A 178 -16.83 16.39 3.91
C ILE A 178 -18.15 15.83 4.47
N PHE A 179 -18.75 14.87 3.76
CA PHE A 179 -19.88 14.08 4.26
C PHE A 179 -19.43 12.66 4.58
N TYR A 180 -19.38 12.32 5.87
CA TYR A 180 -19.19 10.96 6.37
C TYR A 180 -20.49 10.16 6.32
N GLN A 181 -20.40 8.84 6.52
CA GLN A 181 -21.54 7.92 6.43
C GLN A 181 -22.34 8.10 5.13
N THR A 182 -21.66 8.42 4.03
CA THR A 182 -22.25 8.74 2.73
C THR A 182 -21.70 7.80 1.64
N ALA A 183 -22.45 6.75 1.32
CA ALA A 183 -22.09 5.75 0.32
C ALA A 183 -22.54 6.16 -1.08
N ALA A 184 -21.63 6.17 -2.05
CA ALA A 184 -21.96 6.32 -3.47
C ALA A 184 -22.68 5.06 -3.99
N GLU A 185 -23.78 5.23 -4.72
CA GLU A 185 -24.61 4.10 -5.17
C GLU A 185 -24.79 4.02 -6.68
N LYS A 186 -24.97 5.17 -7.34
CA LYS A 186 -25.21 5.23 -8.78
C LYS A 186 -24.64 6.47 -9.43
N LEU A 187 -23.90 6.27 -10.52
CA LEU A 187 -23.43 7.33 -11.39
C LEU A 187 -24.48 7.63 -12.46
N ILE A 188 -24.69 8.91 -12.74
CA ILE A 188 -25.64 9.37 -13.75
C ILE A 188 -24.89 10.26 -14.73
N LEU A 189 -24.89 9.83 -16.00
CA LEU A 189 -24.40 10.62 -17.12
C LEU A 189 -25.56 11.36 -17.78
N ASP A 190 -25.24 12.45 -18.46
CA ASP A 190 -26.15 13.10 -19.38
C ASP A 190 -26.34 12.25 -20.64
N GLU A 191 -27.59 11.97 -21.01
CA GLU A 191 -27.92 11.03 -22.09
C GLU A 191 -27.49 11.53 -23.49
N GLN A 192 -27.39 12.85 -23.67
CA GLN A 192 -27.04 13.44 -24.96
C GLN A 192 -25.53 13.55 -25.13
N THR A 193 -24.83 13.98 -24.08
CA THR A 193 -23.40 14.31 -24.14
C THR A 193 -22.49 13.22 -23.57
N GLY A 194 -23.03 12.26 -22.81
CA GLY A 194 -22.25 11.25 -22.09
C GLY A 194 -21.41 11.83 -20.93
N THR A 195 -21.59 13.10 -20.59
CA THR A 195 -20.84 13.78 -19.53
C THR A 195 -21.40 13.43 -18.16
N PHE A 196 -20.56 13.36 -17.13
CA PHE A 196 -21.02 13.23 -15.75
C PHE A 196 -22.02 14.33 -15.36
N LYS A 197 -23.15 13.92 -14.76
CA LYS A 197 -24.24 14.82 -14.36
C LYS A 197 -24.50 14.82 -12.86
N SER A 198 -24.58 13.63 -12.26
CA SER A 198 -24.85 13.51 -10.83
C SER A 198 -24.46 12.16 -10.24
N LEU A 199 -24.34 12.15 -8.91
CA LEU A 199 -24.13 10.96 -8.08
C LEU A 199 -25.35 10.79 -7.16
N LEU A 200 -25.99 9.62 -7.21
CA LEU A 200 -26.90 9.19 -6.15
C LEU A 200 -26.07 8.57 -5.02
N ALA A 201 -26.30 9.04 -3.81
CA ALA A 201 -25.64 8.54 -2.60
C ALA A 201 -26.65 8.25 -1.49
N ASP A 202 -26.30 7.33 -0.60
CA ASP A 202 -27.00 7.07 0.65
C ASP A 202 -26.22 7.71 1.79
N ARG A 203 -26.83 8.69 2.45
CA ARG A 203 -26.27 9.37 3.62
C ARG A 203 -27.03 8.96 4.86
N ALA A 204 -26.43 8.08 5.66
CA ALA A 204 -27.00 7.55 6.89
C ALA A 204 -28.45 7.05 6.72
N GLY A 205 -28.72 6.31 5.63
CA GLY A 205 -30.04 5.76 5.28
C GLY A 205 -30.91 6.67 4.41
N ASN A 206 -30.48 7.92 4.14
CA ASN A 206 -31.23 8.87 3.33
C ASN A 206 -30.64 9.01 1.94
N LYS A 207 -31.44 8.77 0.90
CA LYS A 207 -31.02 8.97 -0.49
C LYS A 207 -30.86 10.46 -0.78
N ILE A 208 -29.68 10.87 -1.25
CA ILE A 208 -29.39 12.23 -1.67
C ILE A 208 -28.88 12.23 -3.11
N MET A 209 -29.25 13.25 -3.88
CA MET A 209 -28.72 13.48 -5.23
C MET A 209 -27.65 14.57 -5.16
N ILE A 210 -26.45 14.30 -5.66
CA ILE A 210 -25.36 15.27 -5.73
C ILE A 210 -25.14 15.63 -7.19
N HIS A 211 -25.50 16.86 -7.58
CA HIS A 211 -25.16 17.42 -8.88
C HIS A 211 -23.77 18.05 -8.83
N ALA A 212 -22.94 17.70 -9.82
CA ALA A 212 -21.62 18.30 -9.99
C ALA A 212 -21.19 18.27 -11.45
N LYS A 213 -20.19 19.09 -11.79
CA LYS A 213 -19.63 19.16 -13.15
C LYS A 213 -18.57 18.09 -13.39
N ALA A 214 -17.93 17.63 -12.33
CA ALA A 214 -16.96 16.56 -12.38
C ALA A 214 -17.03 15.69 -11.12
N ILE A 215 -16.69 14.42 -11.30
CA ILE A 215 -16.53 13.43 -10.23
C ILE A 215 -15.11 12.85 -10.25
N ILE A 216 -14.55 12.64 -9.06
CA ILE A 216 -13.27 11.95 -8.88
C ILE A 216 -13.52 10.71 -8.01
N LEU A 217 -13.32 9.53 -8.61
CA LEU A 217 -13.43 8.25 -7.93
C LEU A 217 -12.09 7.90 -7.26
N ALA A 218 -12.06 7.83 -5.93
CA ALA A 218 -10.87 7.61 -5.12
C ALA A 218 -11.13 6.70 -3.90
N ALA A 219 -12.01 5.71 -4.08
CA ALA A 219 -12.62 4.90 -3.03
C ALA A 219 -11.84 3.63 -2.64
N GLY A 220 -10.63 3.42 -3.17
CA GLY A 220 -9.84 2.22 -2.91
C GLY A 220 -10.17 1.03 -3.82
N GLY A 221 -9.57 -0.13 -3.55
CA GLY A 221 -9.87 -1.39 -4.22
C GLY A 221 -11.01 -2.17 -3.59
N PHE A 222 -10.74 -3.42 -3.19
CA PHE A 222 -11.78 -4.34 -2.69
C PHE A 222 -11.28 -5.36 -1.64
N GLU A 223 -10.12 -5.14 -1.02
CA GLU A 223 -9.51 -6.13 -0.12
C GLU A 223 -10.30 -6.40 1.17
N ALA A 224 -11.26 -5.55 1.55
CA ALA A 224 -12.15 -5.85 2.68
C ALA A 224 -13.37 -6.69 2.26
N ASN A 225 -13.56 -6.98 0.97
CA ASN A 225 -14.69 -7.77 0.46
C ASN A 225 -14.29 -9.24 0.29
N PRO A 226 -14.69 -10.16 1.19
CA PRO A 226 -14.33 -11.58 1.07
C PRO A 226 -14.83 -12.22 -0.23
N ARG A 227 -16.02 -11.85 -0.72
CA ARG A 227 -16.58 -12.38 -1.97
C ARG A 227 -15.73 -11.98 -3.18
N MET A 228 -15.38 -10.70 -3.30
CA MET A 228 -14.54 -10.22 -4.41
C MET A 228 -13.11 -10.76 -4.30
N ARG A 229 -12.58 -10.92 -3.09
CA ARG A 229 -11.29 -11.58 -2.87
C ARG A 229 -11.28 -13.01 -3.40
N ALA A 230 -12.26 -13.84 -3.02
CA ALA A 230 -12.37 -15.20 -3.55
C ALA A 230 -12.57 -15.21 -5.08
N GLN A 231 -13.39 -14.30 -5.61
CA GLN A 231 -13.70 -14.21 -7.03
C GLN A 231 -12.49 -13.81 -7.89
N TYR A 232 -11.70 -12.82 -7.45
CA TYR A 232 -10.64 -12.22 -8.27
C TYR A 232 -9.23 -12.66 -7.87
N LEU A 233 -8.92 -12.71 -6.57
CA LEU A 233 -7.59 -13.11 -6.06
C LEU A 233 -7.42 -14.63 -6.05
N GLY A 234 -8.53 -15.37 -5.92
CA GLY A 234 -8.61 -16.83 -6.02
C GLY A 234 -9.06 -17.51 -4.72
N PRO A 235 -9.15 -18.85 -4.73
CA PRO A 235 -9.60 -19.63 -3.56
C PRO A 235 -8.76 -19.35 -2.30
N GLY A 236 -9.42 -19.21 -1.15
CA GLY A 236 -8.80 -19.00 0.17
C GLY A 236 -8.52 -17.52 0.51
N TRP A 237 -8.62 -16.60 -0.45
CA TRP A 237 -8.39 -15.16 -0.19
C TRP A 237 -9.49 -14.50 0.65
N ASP A 238 -10.67 -15.10 0.72
CA ASP A 238 -11.73 -14.73 1.65
C ASP A 238 -11.33 -14.92 3.12
N LEU A 239 -10.35 -15.80 3.41
CA LEU A 239 -9.84 -16.10 4.74
C LEU A 239 -8.62 -15.27 5.15
N ALA A 240 -8.03 -14.51 4.23
CA ALA A 240 -6.91 -13.62 4.56
C ALA A 240 -7.37 -12.52 5.53
N HIS A 241 -6.50 -12.12 6.46
CA HIS A 241 -6.79 -11.00 7.36
C HIS A 241 -6.75 -9.68 6.60
N VAL A 242 -7.59 -8.73 6.96
CA VAL A 242 -7.61 -7.39 6.36
C VAL A 242 -6.65 -6.46 7.10
N ARG A 243 -5.60 -6.01 6.43
CA ARG A 243 -4.64 -5.01 6.91
C ARG A 243 -5.14 -3.60 6.56
N GLY A 244 -6.28 -3.20 7.08
CA GLY A 244 -6.92 -1.99 6.56
C GLY A 244 -8.30 -1.65 7.09
N THR A 245 -8.96 -0.73 6.39
CA THR A 245 -10.33 -0.37 6.72
C THR A 245 -11.29 -1.53 6.38
N PRO A 246 -12.30 -1.85 7.22
CA PRO A 246 -13.34 -2.82 6.86
C PRO A 246 -14.29 -2.29 5.77
N TYR A 247 -14.16 -1.01 5.39
CA TYR A 247 -15.03 -0.36 4.44
C TYR A 247 -14.51 -0.43 2.99
N ASN A 248 -13.33 -0.95 2.68
CA ASN A 248 -12.85 -0.94 1.29
C ASN A 248 -13.33 -2.19 0.51
N THR A 249 -14.58 -2.14 0.06
CA THR A 249 -15.33 -3.33 -0.39
C THR A 249 -15.70 -3.34 -1.88
N GLY A 250 -15.10 -2.45 -2.69
CA GLY A 250 -15.15 -2.51 -4.15
C GLY A 250 -16.42 -2.00 -4.82
N GLU A 251 -17.41 -1.47 -4.09
CA GLU A 251 -18.69 -1.04 -4.69
C GLU A 251 -18.51 0.11 -5.68
N CYS A 252 -17.51 0.98 -5.47
CA CYS A 252 -17.23 2.07 -6.39
C CYS A 252 -16.64 1.59 -7.72
N LEU A 253 -15.90 0.47 -7.73
CA LEU A 253 -15.42 -0.18 -8.95
C LEU A 253 -16.61 -0.75 -9.73
N GLU A 254 -17.46 -1.53 -9.05
CA GLU A 254 -18.66 -2.13 -9.62
C GLU A 254 -19.62 -1.05 -10.16
N MET A 255 -19.83 0.04 -9.40
CA MET A 255 -20.64 1.18 -9.80
C MET A 255 -20.10 1.81 -11.09
N ALA A 256 -18.79 2.06 -11.19
CA ALA A 256 -18.19 2.64 -12.38
C ALA A 256 -18.29 1.71 -13.60
N ILE A 257 -18.04 0.41 -13.42
CA ILE A 257 -18.15 -0.57 -14.51
C ILE A 257 -19.59 -0.68 -15.00
N ARG A 258 -20.54 -0.81 -14.07
CA ARG A 258 -21.97 -1.01 -14.36
C ARG A 258 -22.63 0.23 -14.96
N ASP A 259 -22.42 1.40 -14.38
CA ASP A 259 -23.24 2.58 -14.70
C ASP A 259 -22.70 3.40 -15.86
N ILE A 260 -21.37 3.40 -16.05
CA ILE A 260 -20.70 4.26 -17.05
C ILE A 260 -19.79 3.47 -17.99
N ALA A 261 -19.88 2.13 -17.97
CA ALA A 261 -19.04 1.24 -18.76
C ALA A 261 -17.54 1.53 -18.61
N ALA A 262 -17.07 1.86 -17.40
CA ALA A 262 -15.66 2.12 -17.15
C ALA A 262 -14.80 0.89 -17.54
N LYS A 263 -13.77 1.12 -18.35
CA LYS A 263 -12.82 0.10 -18.78
C LYS A 263 -12.00 -0.39 -17.60
N GLN A 264 -11.84 -1.70 -17.49
CA GLN A 264 -11.03 -2.35 -16.47
C GLN A 264 -9.57 -2.46 -16.93
N ALA A 265 -8.61 -2.43 -16.00
CA ALA A 265 -7.19 -2.58 -16.25
C ALA A 265 -6.46 -3.20 -15.04
N GLY A 266 -5.19 -3.57 -15.22
CA GLY A 266 -4.36 -4.13 -14.14
C GLY A 266 -4.53 -5.63 -13.95
N GLN A 267 -3.97 -6.13 -12.85
CA GLN A 267 -4.05 -7.53 -12.45
C GLN A 267 -5.07 -7.71 -11.33
N TRP A 268 -6.29 -8.12 -11.67
CA TRP A 268 -7.36 -8.36 -10.69
C TRP A 268 -7.04 -9.50 -9.71
N SER A 269 -6.20 -10.46 -10.10
CA SER A 269 -5.70 -11.53 -9.23
C SER A 269 -4.44 -11.16 -8.42
N GLY A 270 -3.98 -9.92 -8.58
CA GLY A 270 -2.81 -9.36 -7.92
C GLY A 270 -3.19 -8.49 -6.73
N CYS A 271 -2.40 -8.60 -5.66
CA CYS A 271 -2.57 -7.77 -4.48
C CYS A 271 -1.25 -7.69 -3.70
N HIS A 272 -1.14 -6.65 -2.89
CA HIS A 272 -0.14 -6.55 -1.84
C HIS A 272 -0.64 -7.32 -0.61
N SER A 273 0.12 -8.33 -0.20
CA SER A 273 -0.12 -9.11 1.02
C SER A 273 1.17 -9.36 1.80
N VAL A 274 1.10 -9.32 3.11
CA VAL A 274 2.28 -9.43 3.99
C VAL A 274 2.17 -10.63 4.93
N ALA A 275 3.32 -11.06 5.45
CA ALA A 275 3.35 -11.84 6.68
C ALA A 275 2.78 -10.97 7.81
N TRP A 276 1.69 -11.44 8.39
CA TRP A 276 0.87 -10.69 9.33
C TRP A 276 0.68 -11.51 10.60
N ASP A 277 0.52 -10.85 11.74
CA ASP A 277 0.27 -11.54 13.00
C ASP A 277 -0.99 -12.41 12.92
N ALA A 278 -0.88 -13.68 13.29
CA ALA A 278 -2.00 -14.61 13.21
C ALA A 278 -3.13 -14.29 14.21
N ASN A 279 -2.82 -13.52 15.26
CA ASN A 279 -3.78 -13.09 16.28
C ASN A 279 -4.37 -11.70 15.99
N SER A 280 -4.07 -11.09 14.84
CA SER A 280 -4.68 -9.81 14.47
C SER A 280 -6.20 -9.94 14.26
N PRO A 281 -6.96 -8.82 14.30
CA PRO A 281 -8.35 -8.85 13.86
C PRO A 281 -8.44 -9.36 12.41
N ALA A 282 -9.42 -10.21 12.13
CA ALA A 282 -9.55 -10.88 10.84
C ALA A 282 -10.05 -9.93 9.73
N ASN A 283 -10.99 -9.05 10.05
CA ASN A 283 -11.74 -8.27 9.04
C ASN A 283 -11.41 -6.77 9.05
N SER A 284 -10.42 -6.34 9.82
CA SER A 284 -9.98 -4.95 9.87
C SER A 284 -8.55 -4.85 10.41
N GLY A 285 -7.90 -3.74 10.10
CA GLY A 285 -6.75 -3.26 10.85
C GLY A 285 -7.19 -2.74 12.21
N ASP A 286 -6.24 -2.66 13.12
CA ASP A 286 -6.43 -2.02 14.42
C ASP A 286 -6.01 -0.56 14.33
N ARG A 287 -6.85 0.37 14.79
CA ARG A 287 -6.57 1.81 14.64
C ARG A 287 -5.49 2.31 15.60
N VAL A 288 -5.27 1.62 16.71
CA VAL A 288 -4.23 1.94 17.71
C VAL A 288 -2.91 1.31 17.28
N ILE A 289 -2.90 -0.01 17.08
CA ILE A 289 -1.72 -0.81 16.73
C ILE A 289 -1.29 -0.56 15.26
N SER A 290 -2.24 -0.27 14.37
CA SER A 290 -1.99 0.09 12.97
C SER A 290 -1.10 -0.93 12.24
N ASN A 291 0.09 -0.52 11.78
CA ASN A 291 0.99 -1.32 10.96
C ASN A 291 1.78 -2.38 11.76
N GLU A 292 1.72 -2.36 13.09
CA GLU A 292 2.67 -3.07 13.94
C GLU A 292 2.45 -4.60 13.98
N PHE A 293 1.30 -5.09 13.51
CA PHE A 293 1.11 -6.53 13.26
C PHE A 293 1.92 -7.07 12.07
N THR A 294 2.61 -6.22 11.30
CA THR A 294 3.53 -6.69 10.25
C THR A 294 4.61 -7.57 10.88
N LYS A 295 4.93 -8.72 10.28
CA LYS A 295 5.99 -9.62 10.76
C LYS A 295 7.08 -9.77 9.72
N SER A 296 7.90 -8.72 9.61
CA SER A 296 8.88 -8.57 8.53
C SER A 296 10.30 -9.05 8.87
N GLY A 297 10.48 -9.68 10.03
CA GLY A 297 11.74 -10.27 10.49
C GLY A 297 12.10 -11.60 9.81
N TYR A 298 11.30 -12.11 8.87
CA TYR A 298 11.57 -13.37 8.17
C TYR A 298 12.98 -13.51 7.56
N PRO A 299 13.68 -12.46 7.06
CA PRO A 299 15.04 -12.63 6.53
C PRO A 299 16.05 -13.00 7.62
N LEU A 300 15.79 -12.62 8.87
CA LEU A 300 16.69 -12.81 10.03
C LEU A 300 16.59 -14.21 10.64
N GLY A 301 15.66 -15.03 10.15
CA GLY A 301 15.41 -16.39 10.63
C GLY A 301 14.95 -17.30 9.49
N ILE A 302 14.06 -18.25 9.81
CA ILE A 302 13.41 -19.14 8.84
C ILE A 302 11.89 -19.13 9.03
N THR A 303 11.14 -19.46 7.98
CA THR A 303 9.68 -19.60 8.02
C THR A 303 9.26 -21.01 7.63
N ILE A 304 8.51 -21.68 8.49
CA ILE A 304 7.98 -23.03 8.26
C ILE A 304 6.45 -23.02 8.24
N ASN A 305 5.82 -23.86 7.43
CA ASN A 305 4.37 -24.04 7.46
C ASN A 305 3.94 -24.86 8.70
N ASN A 306 2.64 -25.05 8.91
CA ASN A 306 2.15 -25.89 10.01
C ASN A 306 2.46 -27.39 9.85
N GLN A 307 2.98 -27.85 8.72
CA GLN A 307 3.52 -29.20 8.53
C GLN A 307 5.00 -29.32 8.91
N GLY A 308 5.62 -28.23 9.35
CA GLY A 308 7.03 -28.20 9.76
C GLY A 308 8.02 -27.96 8.63
N GLU A 309 7.58 -27.61 7.42
CA GLU A 309 8.42 -27.50 6.22
C GLU A 309 8.65 -26.04 5.80
N ARG A 310 9.84 -25.73 5.26
CA ARG A 310 10.10 -24.44 4.58
C ARG A 310 9.44 -24.42 3.20
N PHE A 311 8.93 -23.26 2.78
CA PHE A 311 8.14 -23.13 1.54
C PHE A 311 8.44 -21.88 0.68
N PHE A 312 9.30 -20.96 1.14
CA PHE A 312 9.86 -19.89 0.30
C PHE A 312 11.27 -19.49 0.75
N ASP A 313 12.00 -18.80 -0.14
CA ASP A 313 13.32 -18.24 0.14
C ASP A 313 13.21 -16.90 0.88
N GLU A 314 13.41 -16.94 2.19
CA GLU A 314 13.38 -15.78 3.08
C GLU A 314 14.48 -14.74 2.75
N GLY A 315 15.53 -15.15 2.03
CA GLY A 315 16.67 -14.34 1.62
C GLY A 315 16.71 -14.00 0.12
N SER A 316 15.59 -14.14 -0.60
CA SER A 316 15.56 -13.95 -2.06
C SER A 316 15.86 -12.52 -2.53
N ASP A 317 15.47 -11.51 -1.75
CA ASP A 317 15.81 -10.10 -1.99
C ASP A 317 15.69 -9.30 -0.70
N ILE A 318 16.16 -8.05 -0.72
CA ILE A 318 15.95 -7.07 0.35
C ILE A 318 14.45 -6.99 0.65
N ARG A 319 14.12 -6.97 1.95
CA ARG A 319 12.76 -6.99 2.48
C ARG A 319 11.76 -6.13 1.71
N ASN A 320 12.13 -4.89 1.34
CA ASN A 320 11.29 -3.93 0.60
C ASN A 320 10.81 -4.41 -0.79
N TYR A 321 11.44 -5.44 -1.34
CA TYR A 321 11.07 -6.04 -2.63
C TYR A 321 10.41 -7.41 -2.46
N THR A 322 10.31 -7.96 -1.25
CA THR A 322 9.74 -9.30 -1.00
C THR A 322 8.53 -9.30 -0.07
N TYR A 323 8.42 -8.32 0.83
CA TYR A 323 7.39 -8.32 1.88
C TYR A 323 5.97 -8.40 1.32
N ALA A 324 5.71 -7.77 0.17
CA ALA A 324 4.38 -7.63 -0.40
C ALA A 324 3.85 -8.87 -1.14
N LYS A 325 4.67 -9.93 -1.27
CA LYS A 325 4.28 -11.22 -1.87
C LYS A 325 4.25 -12.39 -0.87
N PHE A 326 4.88 -12.28 0.29
CA PHE A 326 4.97 -13.41 1.22
C PHE A 326 3.69 -13.70 2.00
N GLY A 327 2.77 -12.73 2.13
CA GLY A 327 1.42 -13.04 2.62
C GLY A 327 0.73 -14.11 1.77
N ARG A 328 0.76 -13.96 0.44
CA ARG A 328 0.25 -14.96 -0.51
C ARG A 328 0.90 -16.34 -0.35
N ALA A 329 2.22 -16.38 -0.15
CA ALA A 329 2.92 -17.65 0.05
C ALA A 329 2.48 -18.35 1.34
N ILE A 330 2.27 -17.59 2.42
CA ILE A 330 1.74 -18.09 3.71
C ILE A 330 0.30 -18.55 3.55
N LEU A 331 -0.55 -17.77 2.87
CA LEU A 331 -1.95 -18.12 2.63
C LEU A 331 -2.10 -19.43 1.85
N ALA A 332 -1.18 -19.72 0.93
CA ALA A 332 -1.17 -20.95 0.14
C ALA A 332 -0.75 -22.19 0.94
N GLN A 333 -0.25 -22.04 2.18
CA GLN A 333 0.06 -23.17 3.05
C GLN A 333 -1.21 -23.74 3.70
N PRO A 334 -1.17 -24.99 4.20
CA PRO A 334 -2.34 -25.57 4.87
C PRO A 334 -2.84 -24.67 6.01
N GLN A 335 -4.14 -24.38 6.02
CA GLN A 335 -4.79 -23.45 6.95
C GLN A 335 -4.31 -21.98 6.87
N GLY A 336 -3.50 -21.61 5.87
CA GLY A 336 -3.07 -20.23 5.66
C GLY A 336 -2.15 -19.67 6.76
N VAL A 337 -1.43 -20.54 7.48
CA VAL A 337 -0.58 -20.17 8.62
C VAL A 337 0.83 -20.73 8.49
N ALA A 338 1.77 -20.04 9.14
CA ALA A 338 3.17 -20.42 9.26
C ALA A 338 3.74 -20.00 10.62
N PHE A 339 4.94 -20.48 10.93
CA PHE A 339 5.74 -20.07 12.08
C PHE A 339 7.05 -19.47 11.59
N GLN A 340 7.33 -18.23 11.97
CA GLN A 340 8.66 -17.63 11.81
C GLN A 340 9.48 -17.97 13.05
N ILE A 341 10.72 -18.43 12.85
CA ILE A 341 11.60 -18.93 13.92
C ILE A 341 12.95 -18.21 13.87
N TRP A 342 13.42 -17.81 15.05
CA TRP A 342 14.73 -17.21 15.27
C TRP A 342 15.42 -17.84 16.47
N ASP A 343 16.75 -17.72 16.48
CA ASP A 343 17.58 -18.06 17.63
C ASP A 343 18.17 -16.78 18.25
N SER A 344 19.02 -16.94 19.26
CA SER A 344 19.63 -15.83 20.00
C SER A 344 20.42 -14.84 19.14
N LYS A 345 20.89 -15.24 17.95
CA LYS A 345 21.61 -14.35 17.02
C LYS A 345 20.64 -13.48 16.22
N GLY A 346 19.47 -14.02 15.85
CA GLY A 346 18.47 -13.30 15.05
C GLY A 346 17.57 -12.37 15.86
N ILE A 347 17.21 -12.77 17.08
CA ILE A 347 16.26 -12.05 17.94
C ILE A 347 16.63 -10.56 18.16
N PRO A 348 17.88 -10.18 18.46
CA PRO A 348 18.24 -8.78 18.72
C PRO A 348 18.07 -7.83 17.53
N TRP A 349 17.95 -8.37 16.30
CA TRP A 349 17.75 -7.58 15.07
C TRP A 349 16.28 -7.38 14.72
N LEU A 350 15.37 -8.01 15.46
CA LEU A 350 13.94 -7.83 15.26
C LEU A 350 13.52 -6.43 15.66
N ARG A 351 12.57 -5.88 14.89
CA ARG A 351 12.08 -4.54 15.14
C ARG A 351 11.16 -4.56 16.35
N GLU A 352 11.52 -3.80 17.38
CA GLU A 352 10.71 -3.65 18.59
C GLU A 352 9.25 -3.25 18.29
N GLU A 353 9.02 -2.41 17.28
CA GLU A 353 7.67 -2.02 16.86
C GLU A 353 6.80 -3.21 16.40
N GLU A 354 7.40 -4.23 15.76
CA GLU A 354 6.69 -5.40 15.21
C GLU A 354 6.62 -6.58 16.21
N TYR A 355 7.53 -6.59 17.19
CA TYR A 355 7.80 -7.75 18.05
C TYR A 355 7.83 -7.42 19.56
N ARG A 356 7.22 -6.34 20.05
CA ARG A 356 7.05 -6.12 21.50
C ARG A 356 5.95 -6.98 22.10
N ASP A 357 6.05 -7.28 23.39
CA ASP A 357 5.19 -8.26 24.08
C ASP A 357 3.71 -7.86 24.09
N GLU A 358 3.41 -6.56 23.99
CA GLU A 358 2.04 -6.03 23.96
C GLU A 358 1.31 -6.31 22.63
N ILE A 359 2.03 -6.70 21.57
CA ILE A 359 1.48 -6.84 20.21
C ILE A 359 1.54 -8.27 19.69
N VAL A 360 2.57 -9.03 20.06
CA VAL A 360 2.82 -10.36 19.50
C VAL A 360 2.87 -11.41 20.60
N GLU A 361 2.22 -12.53 20.34
CA GLU A 361 2.41 -13.73 21.12
C GLU A 361 3.71 -14.44 20.72
N LYS A 362 4.69 -14.48 21.63
CA LYS A 362 5.99 -15.12 21.43
C LYS A 362 6.04 -16.49 22.09
N ILE A 363 6.52 -17.48 21.36
CA ILE A 363 6.75 -18.82 21.88
C ILE A 363 8.25 -18.99 22.09
N HIS A 364 8.68 -19.13 23.34
CA HIS A 364 10.10 -19.28 23.70
C HIS A 364 10.44 -20.69 24.18
N ALA A 365 11.65 -21.15 23.84
CA ALA A 365 12.18 -22.44 24.28
C ALA A 365 13.71 -22.43 24.29
N ASN A 366 14.32 -23.37 25.02
CA ASN A 366 15.78 -23.52 25.09
C ASN A 366 16.33 -24.49 24.05
N SER A 367 15.48 -25.33 23.44
CA SER A 367 15.83 -26.22 22.32
C SER A 367 14.80 -26.14 21.20
N ILE A 368 15.18 -26.58 19.99
CA ILE A 368 14.27 -26.66 18.84
C ILE A 368 13.19 -27.72 19.08
N GLU A 369 13.51 -28.82 19.74
CA GLU A 369 12.56 -29.86 20.12
C GLU A 369 11.48 -29.32 21.08
N GLU A 370 11.88 -28.57 22.11
CA GLU A 370 10.95 -27.92 23.03
C GLU A 370 10.12 -26.86 22.31
N LEU A 371 10.73 -26.06 21.43
CA LEU A 371 10.02 -25.06 20.64
C LEU A 371 8.94 -25.69 19.76
N ALA A 372 9.29 -26.78 19.05
CA ALA A 372 8.37 -27.50 18.19
C ALA A 372 7.18 -28.04 18.99
N GLN A 373 7.43 -28.60 20.18
CA GLN A 373 6.37 -29.07 21.06
C GLN A 373 5.43 -27.93 21.49
N LYS A 374 5.97 -26.78 21.92
CA LYS A 374 5.15 -25.61 22.30
C LYS A 374 4.34 -25.05 21.12
N CYS A 375 4.90 -25.07 19.91
CA CYS A 375 4.18 -24.66 18.70
C CYS A 375 2.96 -25.55 18.38
N THR A 376 2.90 -26.80 18.87
CA THR A 376 1.71 -27.67 18.66
C THR A 376 0.45 -27.10 19.30
N GLU A 377 0.58 -26.44 20.46
CA GLU A 377 -0.52 -25.74 21.15
C GLU A 377 -1.05 -24.55 20.34
N LYS A 378 -0.25 -24.08 19.37
CA LYS A 378 -0.58 -22.97 18.47
C LYS A 378 -0.88 -23.43 17.04
N GLY A 379 -1.00 -24.73 16.81
CA GLY A 379 -1.45 -25.30 15.53
C GLY A 379 -0.34 -25.81 14.61
N LEU A 380 0.87 -26.07 15.12
CA LEU A 380 1.84 -26.91 14.41
C LEU A 380 1.35 -28.37 14.42
N LEU A 381 1.25 -28.98 13.25
CA LEU A 381 0.71 -30.33 13.06
C LEU A 381 1.78 -31.42 13.10
N ASN A 382 3.02 -31.09 12.74
CA ASN A 382 4.12 -32.06 12.71
C ASN A 382 5.42 -31.50 13.35
N PRO A 383 5.58 -31.62 14.68
CA PRO A 383 6.76 -31.12 15.37
C PRO A 383 8.05 -31.86 15.00
N ALA A 384 7.97 -33.16 14.67
CA ALA A 384 9.14 -33.94 14.25
C ALA A 384 9.72 -33.43 12.92
N THR A 385 8.87 -33.13 11.94
CA THR A 385 9.29 -32.55 10.65
C THR A 385 9.89 -31.16 10.82
N MET A 386 9.37 -30.33 11.74
CA MET A 386 9.98 -29.04 12.07
C MET A 386 11.42 -29.23 12.55
N VAL A 387 11.64 -30.11 13.53
CA VAL A 387 12.98 -30.37 14.10
C VAL A 387 13.95 -30.83 13.00
N GLU A 388 13.53 -31.77 12.15
CA GLU A 388 14.35 -32.26 11.05
C GLU A 388 14.66 -31.16 10.03
N THR A 389 13.67 -30.33 9.68
CA THR A 389 13.86 -29.19 8.77
C THR A 389 14.91 -28.20 9.28
N VAL A 390 14.93 -27.90 10.58
CA VAL A 390 15.94 -27.02 11.17
C VAL A 390 17.33 -27.67 11.14
N LYS A 391 17.42 -28.97 11.45
CA LYS A 391 18.69 -29.72 11.38
C LYS A 391 19.25 -29.75 9.96
N ASP A 392 18.40 -30.03 8.97
CA ASP A 392 18.74 -30.06 7.56
C ASP A 392 19.22 -28.69 7.06
N TYR A 393 18.51 -27.63 7.45
CA TYR A 393 18.88 -26.25 7.17
C TYR A 393 20.24 -25.89 7.76
N ASN A 394 20.48 -26.16 9.05
CA ASN A 394 21.75 -25.86 9.72
C ASN A 394 22.92 -26.58 9.03
N GLN A 395 22.73 -27.84 8.66
CA GLN A 395 23.77 -28.61 7.95
C GLN A 395 24.13 -27.98 6.60
N ALA A 396 23.15 -27.43 5.86
CA ALA A 396 23.39 -26.73 4.61
C ALA A 396 24.16 -25.42 4.82
N VAL A 397 23.82 -24.65 5.86
CA VAL A 397 24.55 -23.42 6.22
C VAL A 397 26.00 -23.73 6.57
N TYR A 398 26.26 -24.74 7.40
CA TYR A 398 27.63 -25.13 7.77
C TYR A 398 28.46 -25.56 6.56
N ASN A 399 27.88 -26.32 5.64
CA ASN A 399 28.57 -26.73 4.42
C ASN A 399 28.92 -25.52 3.54
N TYR A 400 27.98 -24.58 3.38
CA TYR A 400 28.22 -23.36 2.61
C TYR A 400 29.31 -22.48 3.22
N GLN A 401 29.26 -22.24 4.54
CA GLN A 401 30.24 -21.41 5.25
C GLN A 401 31.65 -22.00 5.22
N LYS A 402 31.80 -23.33 5.25
CA LYS A 402 33.09 -23.99 5.06
C LYS A 402 33.68 -23.76 3.67
N GLU A 403 32.84 -23.68 2.64
CA GLU A 403 33.25 -23.41 1.26
C GLU A 403 33.49 -21.92 0.99
N ASN A 404 32.90 -21.01 1.80
CA ASN A 404 32.91 -19.56 1.59
C ASN A 404 33.29 -18.78 2.87
N SER A 405 34.43 -19.13 3.47
CA SER A 405 34.85 -18.62 4.80
C SER A 405 35.18 -17.12 4.84
N ASP A 406 35.36 -16.49 3.69
CA ASP A 406 35.64 -15.07 3.50
C ASP A 406 34.39 -14.21 3.63
N LEU A 407 33.21 -14.76 3.33
CA LEU A 407 31.94 -14.03 3.43
C LEU A 407 31.59 -13.71 4.89
N LYS A 408 31.00 -12.53 5.10
CA LYS A 408 30.53 -12.04 6.40
C LYS A 408 29.06 -11.69 6.32
N TRP A 409 28.36 -11.91 7.43
CA TRP A 409 26.96 -11.56 7.54
C TRP A 409 26.80 -10.04 7.61
N ASP A 410 25.97 -9.50 6.73
CA ASP A 410 25.65 -8.07 6.70
C ASP A 410 24.17 -7.90 6.34
N PRO A 411 23.32 -7.43 7.27
CA PRO A 411 21.89 -7.30 7.06
C PRO A 411 21.52 -6.12 6.13
N ALA A 412 22.47 -5.25 5.79
CA ALA A 412 22.26 -4.07 4.96
C ALA A 412 22.42 -4.34 3.46
N ILE A 413 23.06 -5.44 3.07
CA ILE A 413 23.33 -5.81 1.67
C ILE A 413 22.95 -7.26 1.38
N LYS A 414 22.87 -7.63 0.09
CA LYS A 414 22.81 -9.04 -0.31
C LYS A 414 24.18 -9.69 -0.07
N ASP A 415 24.36 -10.23 1.13
CA ASP A 415 25.65 -10.74 1.64
C ASP A 415 26.12 -12.06 0.99
N ARG A 416 25.25 -12.72 0.21
CA ARG A 416 25.46 -14.01 -0.44
C ARG A 416 25.66 -15.19 0.52
N LEU A 417 25.42 -15.03 1.82
CA LEU A 417 25.40 -16.17 2.74
C LEU A 417 24.21 -17.05 2.43
N SER A 418 24.46 -18.30 2.01
CA SER A 418 23.45 -19.16 1.39
C SER A 418 23.39 -20.57 1.99
N THR A 419 22.37 -21.33 1.60
CA THR A 419 22.19 -22.77 1.90
C THR A 419 22.45 -23.66 0.68
N GLN A 420 23.19 -23.19 -0.32
CA GLN A 420 23.44 -23.89 -1.59
C GLN A 420 24.94 -24.13 -1.76
N SER A 421 25.44 -25.31 -1.40
CA SER A 421 26.85 -25.68 -1.46
C SER A 421 27.07 -26.90 -2.35
N SER A 422 28.33 -27.17 -2.71
CA SER A 422 28.68 -28.38 -3.48
C SER A 422 28.32 -29.69 -2.77
N LYS A 423 28.28 -29.68 -1.43
CA LYS A 423 27.98 -30.85 -0.58
C LYS A 423 26.50 -30.97 -0.23
N LYS A 424 25.74 -29.87 -0.24
CA LYS A 424 24.32 -29.87 0.13
C LYS A 424 23.60 -28.65 -0.45
N SER A 425 22.48 -28.92 -1.11
CA SER A 425 21.57 -27.89 -1.60
C SER A 425 20.15 -28.24 -1.18
N LEU A 426 19.52 -27.31 -0.46
CA LEU A 426 18.12 -27.42 -0.06
C LEU A 426 17.20 -27.15 -1.25
N LYS A 427 16.05 -27.84 -1.30
CA LYS A 427 14.99 -27.60 -2.29
C LYS A 427 14.50 -26.14 -2.28
N VAL A 428 14.34 -25.58 -1.08
CA VAL A 428 14.07 -24.15 -0.89
C VAL A 428 15.39 -23.51 -0.46
N PRO A 429 16.03 -22.68 -1.30
CA PRO A 429 17.25 -22.00 -0.89
C PRO A 429 16.94 -20.97 0.19
N LYS A 430 17.95 -20.58 0.96
CA LYS A 430 18.02 -19.25 1.56
C LYS A 430 19.16 -18.55 0.86
N SER A 431 18.88 -17.61 -0.04
CA SER A 431 19.88 -17.09 -0.98
C SER A 431 20.82 -16.05 -0.38
N ASN A 432 20.42 -15.40 0.72
CA ASN A 432 21.18 -14.40 1.47
C ASN A 432 20.85 -14.48 2.96
N TRP A 433 21.72 -13.93 3.80
CA TRP A 433 21.59 -13.84 5.25
C TRP A 433 21.42 -15.19 5.94
N ALA A 434 21.93 -16.28 5.35
CA ALA A 434 21.84 -17.60 5.94
C ALA A 434 22.79 -17.75 7.13
N LEU A 435 22.23 -17.71 8.33
CA LEU A 435 22.86 -18.13 9.58
C LEU A 435 22.23 -19.43 10.06
N PRO A 436 23.00 -20.31 10.74
CA PRO A 436 22.40 -21.48 11.38
C PRO A 436 21.45 -21.02 12.50
N VAL A 437 20.39 -21.77 12.74
CA VAL A 437 19.42 -21.60 13.83
C VAL A 437 19.72 -22.69 14.87
N ASP A 438 20.75 -22.46 15.67
CA ASP A 438 21.43 -23.50 16.49
C ASP A 438 21.78 -23.03 17.91
N GLN A 439 21.50 -21.78 18.27
CA GLN A 439 21.87 -21.21 19.57
C GLN A 439 20.65 -20.65 20.31
N GLY A 440 20.21 -21.37 21.35
CA GLY A 440 19.14 -20.91 22.23
C GLY A 440 19.48 -19.60 22.98
N PRO A 441 18.47 -18.90 23.54
CA PRO A 441 17.05 -19.22 23.45
C PRO A 441 16.50 -19.05 22.04
N TYR A 442 15.51 -19.87 21.71
CA TYR A 442 14.76 -19.79 20.45
C TYR A 442 13.43 -19.07 20.66
N MET A 443 12.93 -18.46 19.59
CA MET A 443 11.64 -17.80 19.55
C MET A 443 10.89 -18.19 18.27
N ALA A 444 9.60 -18.49 18.39
CA ALA A 444 8.69 -18.60 17.27
C ALA A 444 7.51 -17.62 17.39
N VAL A 445 7.04 -17.14 16.25
CA VAL A 445 5.82 -16.33 16.11
C VAL A 445 4.93 -16.94 15.04
N LYS A 446 3.65 -17.15 15.36
CA LYS A 446 2.65 -17.62 14.41
C LYS A 446 2.20 -16.47 13.51
N VAL A 447 2.24 -16.68 12.19
CA VAL A 447 1.88 -15.68 11.19
C VAL A 447 0.83 -16.22 10.23
N GLY A 448 -0.01 -15.32 9.74
CA GLY A 448 -0.94 -15.52 8.63
C GLY A 448 -0.68 -14.55 7.49
N CYS A 449 -1.68 -14.41 6.63
CA CYS A 449 -1.67 -13.47 5.51
C CYS A 449 -2.51 -12.23 5.82
N GLY A 450 -1.89 -11.05 5.73
CA GLY A 450 -2.60 -9.77 5.78
C GLY A 450 -2.70 -9.14 4.39
N VAL A 451 -3.90 -9.06 3.82
CA VAL A 451 -4.14 -8.36 2.55
C VAL A 451 -4.22 -6.86 2.77
N THR A 452 -3.50 -6.09 1.95
CA THR A 452 -3.42 -4.63 2.10
C THR A 452 -4.21 -3.88 1.05
N PHE A 453 -3.98 -4.22 -0.23
CA PHE A 453 -4.59 -3.52 -1.36
C PHE A 453 -4.46 -4.37 -2.63
N THR A 454 -5.31 -4.11 -3.61
CA THR A 454 -5.49 -4.86 -4.87
C THR A 454 -4.87 -4.12 -6.06
N PHE A 455 -4.45 -4.86 -7.10
CA PHE A 455 -3.74 -4.28 -8.25
C PHE A 455 -4.62 -4.08 -9.50
N GLY A 456 -5.80 -4.71 -9.53
CA GLY A 456 -6.81 -4.51 -10.56
C GLY A 456 -7.68 -3.28 -10.27
N GLY A 457 -8.11 -2.59 -11.32
CA GLY A 457 -8.93 -1.40 -11.19
C GLY A 457 -9.43 -0.88 -12.53
N LEU A 458 -9.64 0.43 -12.62
CA LEU A 458 -10.11 1.12 -13.82
C LEU A 458 -8.94 1.63 -14.66
N ALA A 459 -9.11 1.59 -15.98
CA ALA A 459 -8.21 2.22 -16.93
C ALA A 459 -8.42 3.74 -16.91
N VAL A 460 -7.33 4.48 -16.87
CA VAL A 460 -7.34 5.94 -16.93
C VAL A 460 -6.36 6.45 -17.98
N ASP A 461 -6.64 7.61 -18.55
CA ASP A 461 -5.65 8.34 -19.32
C ASP A 461 -4.52 8.82 -18.39
N SER A 462 -3.29 8.51 -18.77
CA SER A 462 -2.10 8.77 -17.94
C SER A 462 -1.79 10.26 -17.71
N LYS A 463 -2.28 11.15 -18.58
CA LYS A 463 -1.98 12.59 -18.53
C LYS A 463 -3.05 13.38 -17.78
N THR A 464 -4.28 12.88 -17.76
CA THR A 464 -5.46 13.57 -17.21
C THR A 464 -6.13 12.86 -16.04
N SER A 465 -5.84 11.58 -15.80
CA SER A 465 -6.58 10.72 -14.87
C SER A 465 -8.05 10.51 -15.25
N GLY A 466 -8.46 10.84 -16.46
CA GLY A 466 -9.82 10.62 -16.95
C GLY A 466 -10.10 9.13 -17.13
N VAL A 467 -11.27 8.66 -16.67
CA VAL A 467 -11.67 7.24 -16.80
C VAL A 467 -11.93 6.92 -18.27
N ILE A 468 -11.35 5.81 -18.75
CA ILE A 468 -11.56 5.34 -20.12
C ILE A 468 -12.84 4.51 -20.19
N SER A 469 -13.68 4.77 -21.18
CA SER A 469 -14.86 3.94 -21.48
C SER A 469 -14.46 2.63 -22.16
N ASN A 470 -15.06 1.53 -21.72
CA ASN A 470 -14.92 0.22 -22.36
C ASN A 470 -15.61 0.16 -23.72
N LEU A 471 -16.64 0.99 -23.93
CA LEU A 471 -17.44 1.00 -25.16
C LEU A 471 -16.79 1.83 -26.26
N THR A 472 -16.25 3.00 -25.91
CA THR A 472 -15.72 3.94 -26.91
C THR A 472 -14.18 3.94 -26.98
N GLY A 473 -13.50 3.47 -25.93
CA GLY A 473 -12.04 3.59 -25.82
C GLY A 473 -11.55 5.01 -25.46
N GLU A 474 -12.47 5.97 -25.32
CA GLU A 474 -12.19 7.37 -25.05
C GLU A 474 -12.43 7.72 -23.56
N VAL A 475 -11.92 8.87 -23.13
CA VAL A 475 -12.19 9.41 -21.79
C VAL A 475 -13.68 9.75 -21.64
N ILE A 476 -14.28 9.33 -20.53
CA ILE A 476 -15.65 9.70 -20.14
C ILE A 476 -15.62 11.14 -19.59
N PRO A 477 -16.29 12.11 -20.24
CA PRO A 477 -16.20 13.52 -19.83
C PRO A 477 -16.68 13.73 -18.39
N GLY A 478 -15.88 14.43 -17.60
CA GLY A 478 -16.21 14.75 -16.20
C GLY A 478 -15.98 13.61 -15.20
N VAL A 479 -15.46 12.46 -15.62
CA VAL A 479 -15.16 11.33 -14.73
C VAL A 479 -13.66 11.10 -14.63
N PHE A 480 -13.12 11.19 -13.42
CA PHE A 480 -11.71 10.94 -13.11
C PHE A 480 -11.56 9.83 -12.08
N CYS A 481 -10.40 9.19 -12.05
CA CYS A 481 -10.09 8.12 -11.10
C CYS A 481 -8.65 8.23 -10.57
N ALA A 482 -8.47 7.95 -9.27
CA ALA A 482 -7.20 8.06 -8.58
C ALA A 482 -7.05 7.03 -7.45
N GLY A 483 -5.81 6.85 -6.99
CA GLY A 483 -5.50 5.90 -5.91
C GLY A 483 -5.55 4.46 -6.37
N GLU A 484 -5.87 3.56 -5.45
CA GLU A 484 -5.93 2.11 -5.71
C GLU A 484 -7.01 1.72 -6.73
N MET A 485 -7.98 2.59 -6.99
CA MET A 485 -8.94 2.38 -8.07
C MET A 485 -8.30 2.39 -9.47
N VAL A 486 -7.07 2.90 -9.63
CA VAL A 486 -6.36 2.92 -10.91
C VAL A 486 -5.67 1.58 -11.15
N GLY A 487 -6.11 0.87 -12.18
CA GLY A 487 -5.48 -0.37 -12.63
C GLY A 487 -4.27 -0.12 -13.53
N GLY A 488 -3.29 -1.00 -13.47
CA GLY A 488 -2.18 -1.04 -14.44
C GLY A 488 -0.84 -0.48 -13.96
N LEU A 489 -0.74 0.03 -12.72
CA LEU A 489 0.54 0.44 -12.15
C LEU A 489 1.34 -0.71 -11.54
N PHE A 490 0.66 -1.69 -10.94
CA PHE A 490 1.30 -2.76 -10.18
C PHE A 490 0.82 -4.12 -10.69
N TYR A 491 1.75 -5.09 -10.71
CA TYR A 491 1.53 -6.46 -11.16
C TYR A 491 2.47 -7.35 -10.38
N GLU A 492 1.98 -8.45 -9.82
CA GLU A 492 2.65 -9.41 -8.94
C GLU A 492 3.22 -8.82 -7.63
N ASN A 493 3.82 -7.63 -7.71
CA ASN A 493 4.40 -6.87 -6.63
C ASN A 493 4.37 -5.37 -6.97
N TYR A 494 4.88 -4.53 -6.07
CA TYR A 494 5.05 -3.09 -6.27
C TYR A 494 6.31 -2.57 -5.58
N PRO A 495 6.94 -1.47 -6.04
CA PRO A 495 8.04 -0.89 -5.29
C PRO A 495 7.50 -0.29 -3.99
N GLY A 496 7.99 -0.75 -2.84
CA GLY A 496 7.52 -0.28 -1.54
C GLY A 496 7.47 1.25 -1.44
N GLY A 497 6.38 1.79 -0.91
CA GLY A 497 6.12 3.23 -0.79
C GLY A 497 5.55 3.92 -2.04
N SER A 498 5.49 3.26 -3.20
CA SER A 498 4.96 3.89 -4.42
C SER A 498 3.43 4.00 -4.45
N GLY A 499 2.70 3.22 -3.63
CA GLY A 499 1.24 3.27 -3.55
C GLY A 499 0.70 4.61 -3.03
N LEU A 500 1.27 5.14 -1.94
CA LEU A 500 0.91 6.47 -1.44
C LEU A 500 1.31 7.57 -2.43
N THR A 501 2.50 7.46 -3.02
CA THR A 501 2.95 8.40 -4.05
C THR A 501 1.99 8.40 -5.25
N SER A 502 1.58 7.23 -5.74
CA SER A 502 0.62 7.10 -6.83
C SER A 502 -0.72 7.74 -6.49
N GLY A 503 -1.28 7.43 -5.32
CA GLY A 503 -2.52 8.03 -4.88
C GLY A 503 -2.46 9.56 -4.86
N ALA A 504 -1.36 10.14 -4.37
CA ALA A 504 -1.18 11.58 -4.35
C ALA A 504 -0.99 12.19 -5.75
N VAL A 505 -0.17 11.56 -6.61
CA VAL A 505 0.11 12.05 -7.98
C VAL A 505 -1.17 12.07 -8.81
N PHE A 506 -1.86 10.94 -8.92
CA PHE A 506 -3.08 10.84 -9.73
C PHE A 506 -4.25 11.56 -9.06
N GLY A 507 -4.31 11.63 -7.72
CA GLY A 507 -5.30 12.42 -7.00
C GLY A 507 -5.14 13.91 -7.31
N ARG A 508 -3.94 14.46 -7.13
CA ARG A 508 -3.63 15.86 -7.44
C ARG A 508 -3.95 16.19 -8.89
N LYS A 509 -3.55 15.33 -9.83
CA LYS A 509 -3.82 15.46 -11.26
C LYS A 509 -5.32 15.48 -11.57
N ALA A 510 -6.08 14.54 -11.02
CA ALA A 510 -7.54 14.49 -11.17
C ALA A 510 -8.20 15.78 -10.65
N GLY A 511 -7.74 16.30 -9.50
CA GLY A 511 -8.24 17.56 -8.95
C GLY A 511 -8.05 18.76 -9.88
N ILE A 512 -6.86 18.92 -10.46
CA ILE A 512 -6.55 19.98 -11.43
C ILE A 512 -7.47 19.87 -12.65
N ARG A 513 -7.66 18.66 -13.18
CA ARG A 513 -8.46 18.46 -14.40
C ARG A 513 -9.95 18.61 -14.16
N ALA A 514 -10.46 18.16 -13.02
CA ALA A 514 -11.84 18.38 -12.62
C ALA A 514 -12.15 19.87 -12.47
N ALA A 515 -11.26 20.65 -11.85
CA ALA A 515 -11.45 22.09 -11.71
C ALA A 515 -11.39 22.83 -13.06
N ALA A 516 -10.47 22.46 -13.95
CA ALA A 516 -10.40 23.04 -15.31
C ALA A 516 -11.70 22.83 -16.12
N MET A 517 -12.39 21.71 -15.90
CA MET A 517 -13.68 21.45 -16.54
C MET A 517 -14.78 22.35 -16.00
N VAL A 518 -14.81 22.62 -14.70
CA VAL A 518 -15.72 23.59 -14.06
C VAL A 518 -15.51 25.00 -14.63
N GLU A 519 -14.26 25.42 -14.81
CA GLU A 519 -13.96 26.74 -15.37
C GLU A 519 -14.40 26.87 -16.84
N LYS A 520 -14.17 25.84 -17.66
CA LYS A 520 -14.62 25.82 -19.05
C LYS A 520 -16.14 25.97 -19.15
N ASP A 521 -16.89 25.25 -18.32
CA ASP A 521 -18.37 25.30 -18.29
C ASP A 521 -18.89 26.68 -17.84
N ARG A 522 -18.23 27.31 -16.86
CA ARG A 522 -18.54 28.69 -16.45
C ARG A 522 -18.30 29.68 -17.59
N ASN A 523 -17.22 29.54 -18.34
CA ASN A 523 -16.92 30.45 -19.44
C ASN A 523 -17.88 30.26 -20.63
N SER A 524 -18.31 29.03 -20.92
CA SER A 524 -19.32 28.78 -21.96
C SER A 524 -20.71 29.29 -21.60
N SER A 525 -21.08 29.30 -20.31
CA SER A 525 -22.37 29.84 -19.85
C SER A 525 -22.43 31.37 -19.82
N HIS A 526 -21.29 32.07 -19.69
CA HIS A 526 -21.23 33.54 -19.74
C HIS A 526 -21.12 34.09 -21.18
N GLY A 527 -20.83 33.25 -22.19
CA GLY A 527 -20.74 33.65 -23.60
C GLY A 527 -22.05 33.55 -24.38
N ALA A 528 -23.13 33.03 -23.79
CA ALA A 528 -24.45 33.02 -24.41
C ALA A 528 -25.13 34.39 -24.23
N GLY A 529 -24.98 35.26 -25.22
CA GLY A 529 -25.73 36.52 -25.32
C GLY A 529 -27.25 36.27 -25.27
N PRO A 530 -28.06 37.31 -24.97
CA PRO A 530 -29.49 37.13 -24.78
C PRO A 530 -30.11 36.52 -26.05
N SER A 531 -30.75 35.36 -25.87
CA SER A 531 -31.57 34.72 -26.89
C SER A 531 -32.60 35.74 -27.44
N PRO A 532 -32.82 35.84 -28.76
CA PRO A 532 -33.83 36.72 -29.30
C PRO A 532 -35.18 36.24 -28.76
N ARG A 533 -35.87 37.11 -28.02
CA ARG A 533 -37.27 36.87 -27.65
C ARG A 533 -38.08 36.85 -28.93
N LEU A 534 -38.83 35.76 -29.14
CA LEU A 534 -39.98 35.73 -30.05
C LEU A 534 -41.05 36.71 -29.58
#